data_AF-A0AAW0XPZ7-F1
#
_entry.id   AF-A0AAW0XPZ7-F1
#
_cell.length_a   1.000
_cell.length_b   1.000
_cell.length_c   1.000
_cell.angle_alpha   90.00
_cell.angle_beta   90.00
_cell.angle_gamma   90.00
#
_symmetry.space_group_name_H-M   'P 1'
#
loop_
_entity.id
_entity.type
_entity.pdbx_description
1 polymer ?
#
loop_
_entity_poly.entity_id
_entity_poly.type
_entity_poly.pdbx_seq_one_letter_code
_entity_poly.pdbx_strand_id
1 'polypeptide(L)'
;MELAWQEREQKMQERQTLWARLDHTEKELHDVTTQMKEKICSIVEDVERRVSNALNEEIRRLSVLVDEFNEPFHPDPLVLNVFKKTLHAHVESGLGSNLRARLSSALALNIESSQAEMTKRMLALLGNEKRELASTMLPRREPFEILYRLNCENLCADFQEDIEFKFSLGLVSLVQRLMGKASSRIVNQRHKENVRLYFV
;
A
#
# COMPACT_ATOMS: atom_id res chain seq x y z
N MET A 1 34.28 34.38 57.29
CA MET A 1 34.10 32.93 57.05
C MET A 1 32.68 32.59 56.62
N GLU A 2 31.63 33.21 57.19
CA GLU A 2 30.23 33.06 56.75
C GLU A 2 30.01 33.23 55.23
N LEU A 3 30.55 34.31 54.64
CA LEU A 3 30.29 34.66 53.23
C LEU A 3 30.81 33.60 52.24
N ALA A 4 31.99 33.04 52.52
CA ALA A 4 32.57 31.97 51.71
C ALA A 4 31.79 30.65 51.83
N TRP A 5 31.13 30.43 52.98
CA TRP A 5 30.23 29.30 53.20
C TRP A 5 28.92 29.46 52.44
N GLN A 6 28.32 30.65 52.47
CA GLN A 6 27.12 30.96 51.69
C GLN A 6 27.35 30.85 50.18
N GLU A 7 28.48 31.36 49.68
CA GLU A 7 28.80 31.25 48.25
C GLU A 7 29.01 29.79 47.81
N ARG A 8 29.64 28.95 48.66
CA ARG A 8 29.78 27.51 48.41
C ARG A 8 28.44 26.78 48.39
N GLU A 9 27.57 27.10 49.33
CA GLU A 9 26.22 26.52 49.42
C GLU A 9 25.40 26.89 48.18
N GLN A 10 25.46 28.15 47.76
CA GLN A 10 24.76 28.65 46.58
C GLN A 10 25.23 27.94 45.30
N LYS A 11 26.56 27.79 45.12
CA LYS A 11 27.11 27.02 43.99
C LYS A 11 26.77 25.53 44.05
N MET A 12 26.66 24.96 45.25
CA MET A 12 26.23 23.57 45.40
C MET A 12 24.77 23.40 44.98
N GLN A 13 23.89 24.32 45.37
CA GLN A 13 22.48 24.33 44.96
C GLN A 13 22.31 24.56 43.46
N GLU A 14 23.06 25.50 42.87
CA GLU A 14 23.09 25.70 41.42
C GLU A 14 23.51 24.43 40.69
N ARG A 15 24.55 23.74 41.16
CA ARG A 15 24.98 22.48 40.56
C ARG A 15 23.92 21.39 40.69
N GLN A 16 23.24 21.29 41.82
CA GLN A 16 22.15 20.32 42.03
C GLN A 16 20.95 20.60 41.13
N THR A 17 20.55 21.87 40.98
CA THR A 17 19.45 22.26 40.09
C THR A 17 19.78 22.00 38.62
N LEU A 18 21.02 22.26 38.21
CA LEU A 18 21.50 21.93 36.87
C LEU A 18 21.50 20.41 36.63
N TRP A 19 21.95 19.62 37.60
CA TRP A 19 21.91 18.16 37.52
C TRP A 19 20.49 17.62 37.42
N ALA A 20 19.56 18.14 38.23
CA ALA A 20 18.16 17.76 38.18
C ALA A 20 17.51 18.10 36.82
N ARG A 21 17.84 19.27 36.24
CA ARG A 21 17.40 19.64 34.88
C ARG A 21 17.99 18.71 33.82
N LEU A 22 19.26 18.34 33.95
CA LEU A 22 19.91 17.45 32.99
C LEU A 22 19.26 16.07 33.00
N ASP A 23 19.09 15.46 34.19
CA ASP A 23 18.44 14.16 34.36
C ASP A 23 16.99 14.18 33.85
N HIS A 24 16.25 15.25 34.11
CA HIS A 24 14.89 15.41 33.57
C HIS A 24 14.88 15.48 32.04
N THR A 25 15.77 16.28 31.45
CA THR A 25 15.86 16.43 29.99
C THR A 25 16.27 15.12 29.31
N GLU A 26 17.18 14.35 29.93
CA GLU A 26 17.60 13.05 29.43
C GLU A 26 16.46 12.03 29.42
N LYS A 27 15.64 12.01 30.48
CA LYS A 27 14.43 11.19 30.55
C LYS A 27 13.40 11.59 29.49
N GLU A 28 13.11 12.88 29.34
CA GLU A 28 12.18 13.35 28.31
C GLU A 28 12.67 12.99 26.89
N LEU A 29 13.97 13.11 26.64
CA LEU A 29 14.56 12.72 25.36
C LEU A 29 14.43 11.22 25.11
N HIS A 30 14.65 10.39 26.14
CA HIS A 30 14.46 8.95 26.05
C HIS A 30 13.00 8.58 25.74
N ASP A 31 12.05 9.18 26.46
CA ASP A 31 10.62 8.92 26.28
C ASP A 31 10.15 9.31 24.87
N VAL A 32 10.57 10.49 24.39
CA VAL A 32 10.23 10.94 23.03
C VAL A 32 10.86 10.02 21.97
N THR A 33 12.07 9.53 22.20
CA THR A 33 12.73 8.59 21.28
C THR A 33 11.98 7.27 21.20
N THR A 34 11.56 6.72 22.35
CA THR A 34 10.81 5.47 22.41
C THR A 34 9.44 5.60 21.75
N GLN A 35 8.68 6.65 22.09
CA GLN A 35 7.40 6.95 21.45
C GLN A 35 7.54 7.11 19.93
N MET A 36 8.66 7.68 19.46
CA MET A 36 8.90 7.85 18.04
C MET A 36 9.14 6.52 17.33
N LYS A 37 9.91 5.62 17.95
CA LYS A 37 10.13 4.27 17.42
C LYS A 37 8.81 3.51 17.29
N GLU A 38 7.98 3.54 18.33
CA GLU A 38 6.66 2.90 18.32
C GLU A 38 5.76 3.47 17.21
N LYS A 39 5.75 4.79 17.03
CA LYS A 39 4.97 5.44 15.98
C LYS A 39 5.46 5.05 14.58
N ILE A 40 6.78 4.93 14.37
CA ILE A 40 7.34 4.46 13.10
C ILE A 40 6.88 3.02 12.82
N CYS A 41 6.98 2.12 13.80
CA CYS A 41 6.52 0.74 13.64
C CYS A 41 5.03 0.68 13.28
N SER A 42 4.19 1.43 14.00
CA SER A 42 2.75 1.49 13.72
C SER A 42 2.43 2.02 12.31
N ILE A 43 3.15 3.05 11.84
CA ILE A 43 2.99 3.57 10.48
C ILE A 43 3.37 2.51 9.44
N VAL A 44 4.47 1.77 9.66
CA VAL A 44 4.91 0.71 8.75
C VAL A 44 3.85 -0.40 8.67
N GLU A 45 3.36 -0.89 9.80
CA GLU A 45 2.30 -1.90 9.85
C GLU A 45 1.02 -1.43 9.14
N ASP A 46 0.66 -0.16 9.31
CA ASP A 46 -0.49 0.44 8.64
C ASP A 46 -0.32 0.53 7.12
N VAL A 47 0.89 0.89 6.66
CA VAL A 47 1.23 0.94 5.24
C VAL A 47 1.16 -0.48 4.66
N GLU A 48 1.79 -1.47 5.30
CA GLU A 48 1.80 -2.86 4.85
C GLU A 48 0.39 -3.43 4.72
N ARG A 49 -0.49 -3.16 5.69
CA ARG A 49 -1.88 -3.60 5.66
C ARG A 49 -2.66 -2.95 4.52
N ARG A 50 -2.50 -1.64 4.30
CA ARG A 50 -3.15 -0.91 3.20
C ARG A 50 -2.67 -1.39 1.84
N VAL A 51 -1.36 -1.63 1.69
CA VAL A 51 -0.76 -2.17 0.47
C VAL A 51 -1.30 -3.57 0.20
N SER A 52 -1.33 -4.43 1.21
CA SER A 52 -1.84 -5.81 1.08
C SER A 52 -3.32 -5.87 0.70
N ASN A 53 -4.14 -5.00 1.28
CA ASN A 53 -5.57 -4.92 0.95
C ASN A 53 -5.79 -4.43 -0.49
N ALA A 54 -5.10 -3.35 -0.88
CA ALA A 54 -5.19 -2.83 -2.25
C ALA A 54 -4.70 -3.87 -3.27
N LEU A 55 -3.59 -4.56 -2.98
CA LEU A 55 -3.07 -5.62 -3.84
C LEU A 55 -4.09 -6.76 -4.01
N ASN A 56 -4.69 -7.24 -2.92
CA ASN A 56 -5.72 -8.28 -2.99
C ASN A 56 -6.93 -7.87 -3.85
N GLU A 57 -7.37 -6.62 -3.76
CA GLU A 57 -8.46 -6.12 -4.58
C GLU A 57 -8.08 -6.03 -6.06
N GLU A 58 -6.86 -5.59 -6.38
CA GLU A 58 -6.40 -5.51 -7.75
C GLU A 58 -6.13 -6.91 -8.34
N ILE A 59 -5.67 -7.90 -7.54
CA ILE A 59 -5.57 -9.30 -7.95
C ILE A 59 -6.93 -9.85 -8.39
N ARG A 60 -8.01 -9.56 -7.64
CA ARG A 60 -9.37 -9.96 -8.00
C ARG A 60 -9.87 -9.32 -9.29
N ARG A 61 -9.23 -8.23 -9.74
CA ARG A 61 -9.56 -7.49 -10.96
C ARG A 61 -8.61 -7.78 -12.11
N LEU A 62 -7.68 -8.74 -11.96
CA LEU A 62 -6.75 -9.14 -13.02
C LEU A 62 -7.46 -9.49 -14.34
N SER A 63 -8.66 -10.06 -14.28
CA SER A 63 -9.45 -10.37 -15.49
C SER A 63 -9.70 -9.14 -16.37
N VAL A 64 -9.88 -7.96 -15.77
CA VAL A 64 -10.09 -6.71 -16.52
C VAL A 64 -8.82 -6.30 -17.27
N LEU A 65 -7.65 -6.40 -16.63
CA LEU A 65 -6.37 -6.11 -17.27
C LEU A 65 -6.05 -7.12 -18.39
N VAL A 66 -6.44 -8.39 -18.21
CA VAL A 66 -6.30 -9.40 -19.27
C VAL A 66 -7.26 -9.13 -20.42
N ASP A 67 -8.49 -8.68 -20.16
CA ASP A 67 -9.48 -8.35 -21.19
C ASP A 67 -9.09 -7.07 -21.98
N GLU A 68 -8.32 -6.16 -21.38
CA GLU A 68 -7.78 -4.95 -22.03
C GLU A 68 -6.56 -5.25 -22.93
N PHE A 69 -5.97 -6.44 -22.80
CA PHE A 69 -4.84 -6.87 -23.61
C PHE A 69 -5.29 -7.26 -25.03
N ASN A 70 -5.05 -6.35 -25.98
CA ASN A 70 -5.55 -6.47 -27.36
C ASN A 70 -4.52 -6.97 -28.38
N GLU A 71 -3.42 -7.59 -27.94
CA GLU A 71 -2.41 -8.14 -28.85
C GLU A 71 -2.96 -9.39 -29.58
N PRO A 72 -2.67 -9.55 -30.89
CA PRO A 72 -3.13 -10.70 -31.65
C PRO A 72 -2.46 -11.97 -31.17
N PHE A 73 -3.24 -13.04 -31.00
CA PHE A 73 -2.71 -14.34 -30.65
C PHE A 73 -2.16 -15.08 -31.86
N HIS A 74 -1.04 -15.77 -31.64
CA HIS A 74 -0.45 -16.68 -32.61
C HIS A 74 -0.11 -18.02 -31.95
N PRO A 75 -0.50 -19.17 -32.54
CA PRO A 75 -0.29 -20.49 -31.97
C PRO A 75 1.15 -21.02 -32.12
N ASP A 76 2.04 -20.28 -32.80
CA ASP A 76 3.44 -20.68 -32.95
C ASP A 76 4.16 -20.70 -31.59
N PRO A 77 4.87 -21.77 -31.21
CA PRO A 77 5.49 -21.90 -29.88
C PRO A 77 6.49 -20.78 -29.52
N LEU A 78 7.24 -20.24 -30.49
CA LEU A 78 8.18 -19.14 -30.25
C LEU A 78 7.41 -17.84 -30.01
N VAL A 79 6.35 -17.61 -30.78
CA VAL A 79 5.49 -16.42 -30.65
C VAL A 79 4.63 -16.49 -29.40
N LEU A 80 4.20 -17.68 -28.98
CA LEU A 80 3.44 -17.92 -27.75
C LEU A 80 4.23 -17.50 -26.51
N ASN A 81 5.52 -17.83 -26.46
CA ASN A 81 6.38 -17.43 -25.34
C ASN A 81 6.55 -15.91 -25.26
N VAL A 82 6.64 -15.24 -26.41
CA VAL A 82 6.68 -13.77 -26.48
C VAL A 82 5.33 -13.19 -26.04
N PHE A 83 4.21 -13.71 -26.53
CA PHE A 83 2.87 -13.30 -26.16
C PHE A 83 2.65 -13.38 -24.64
N LYS A 84 3.07 -14.48 -24.01
CA LYS A 84 3.00 -14.65 -22.55
C LYS A 84 3.82 -13.60 -21.81
N LYS A 85 5.06 -13.37 -22.21
CA LYS A 85 5.91 -12.33 -21.59
C LYS A 85 5.29 -10.95 -21.72
N THR A 86 4.73 -10.63 -22.88
CA THR A 86 4.07 -9.34 -23.11
C THR A 86 2.79 -9.20 -22.27
N LEU A 87 2.00 -10.27 -22.14
CA LEU A 87 0.83 -10.29 -21.26
C LEU A 87 1.22 -10.11 -19.78
N HIS A 88 2.23 -10.83 -19.29
CA HIS A 88 2.73 -10.65 -17.92
C HIS A 88 3.21 -9.22 -17.67
N ALA A 89 3.97 -8.64 -18.61
CA ALA A 89 4.43 -7.26 -18.50
C ALA A 89 3.27 -6.24 -18.52
N HIS A 90 2.25 -6.46 -19.35
CA HIS A 90 1.05 -5.63 -19.40
C HIS A 90 0.30 -5.65 -18.06
N VAL A 91 0.08 -6.86 -17.53
CA VAL A 91 -0.60 -7.06 -16.25
C VAL A 91 0.21 -6.46 -15.10
N GLU A 92 1.52 -6.66 -15.06
CA GLU A 92 2.41 -6.11 -14.02
C GLU A 92 2.40 -4.57 -14.03
N SER A 93 2.48 -3.98 -15.22
CA SER A 93 2.42 -2.53 -15.42
C SER A 93 1.07 -1.94 -15.01
N GLY A 94 -0.03 -2.57 -15.42
CA GLY A 94 -1.38 -2.14 -15.07
C GLY A 94 -1.64 -2.24 -13.56
N LEU A 95 -1.26 -3.36 -12.95
CA LEU A 95 -1.36 -3.59 -11.51
C LEU A 95 -0.53 -2.57 -10.71
N GLY A 96 0.71 -2.34 -11.10
CA GLY A 96 1.59 -1.34 -10.48
C GLY A 96 1.06 0.09 -10.62
N SER A 97 0.49 0.44 -11.77
CA SER A 97 -0.13 1.74 -12.01
C SER A 97 -1.33 1.99 -11.10
N ASN A 98 -2.24 1.01 -10.99
CA ASN A 98 -3.43 1.09 -10.15
C ASN A 98 -3.09 1.23 -8.67
N LEU A 99 -2.13 0.43 -8.18
CA LEU A 99 -1.67 0.52 -6.79
C LEU A 99 -1.09 1.89 -6.47
N ARG A 100 -0.22 2.40 -7.35
CA ARG A 100 0.37 3.74 -7.19
C ARG A 100 -0.69 4.82 -7.17
N ALA A 101 -1.67 4.78 -8.09
CA ALA A 101 -2.76 5.75 -8.12
C ALA A 101 -3.62 5.75 -6.85
N ARG A 102 -3.88 4.57 -6.27
CA ARG A 102 -4.72 4.42 -5.07
C ARG A 102 -4.01 4.76 -3.76
N LEU A 103 -2.71 4.49 -3.66
CA LEU A 103 -2.00 4.50 -2.38
C LEU A 103 -1.01 5.67 -2.23
N SER A 104 -0.45 6.18 -3.33
CA SER A 104 0.69 7.11 -3.25
C SER A 104 0.32 8.45 -2.60
N SER A 105 -0.83 9.05 -2.92
CA SER A 105 -1.24 10.34 -2.37
C SER A 105 -1.66 10.24 -0.89
N ALA A 106 -2.45 9.23 -0.54
CA ALA A 106 -2.92 9.05 0.83
C ALA A 106 -1.78 8.68 1.80
N LEU A 107 -0.80 7.90 1.35
CA LEU A 107 0.36 7.53 2.18
C LEU A 107 1.36 8.69 2.30
N ALA A 108 1.64 9.41 1.21
CA ALA A 108 2.48 10.61 1.25
C ALA A 108 1.95 11.65 2.25
N LEU A 109 0.64 11.95 2.22
CA LEU A 109 0.04 12.91 3.16
C LEU A 109 0.11 12.45 4.63
N ASN A 110 -0.12 11.17 4.90
CA ASN A 110 -0.02 10.63 6.26
C ASN A 110 1.41 10.69 6.80
N ILE A 111 2.41 10.40 5.95
CA ILE A 111 3.82 10.44 6.33
C ILE A 111 4.30 11.88 6.53
N GLU A 112 3.95 12.80 5.61
CA GLU A 112 4.26 14.23 5.75
C GLU A 112 3.68 14.82 7.04
N SER A 113 2.41 14.50 7.34
CA SER A 113 1.75 14.91 8.58
C SER A 113 2.46 14.36 9.81
N SER A 114 2.81 13.07 9.80
CA SER A 114 3.50 12.41 10.91
C SER A 114 4.90 12.98 11.14
N GLN A 115 5.64 13.26 10.06
CA GLN A 115 6.95 13.92 10.11
C GLN A 115 6.83 15.37 10.62
N ALA A 116 5.81 16.12 10.20
CA ALA A 116 5.55 17.48 10.67
C ALA A 116 5.28 17.50 12.17
N GLU A 117 4.46 16.59 12.67
CA GLU A 117 4.17 16.45 14.09
C GLU A 117 5.42 16.06 14.89
N MET A 118 6.20 15.11 14.37
CA MET A 118 7.47 14.66 14.97
C MET A 118 8.47 15.81 15.11
N THR A 119 8.69 16.55 14.02
CA THR A 119 9.54 17.75 14.03
C THR A 119 9.06 18.77 15.06
N LYS A 120 7.74 19.03 15.11
CA LYS A 120 7.16 20.00 16.05
C LYS A 120 7.40 19.60 17.50
N ARG A 121 7.18 18.34 17.85
CA ARG A 121 7.41 17.82 19.21
C ARG A 121 8.89 17.88 19.59
N MET A 122 9.79 17.52 18.68
CA MET A 122 11.23 17.59 18.90
C MET A 122 11.72 19.04 19.11
N LEU A 123 11.27 19.99 18.27
CA LEU A 123 11.59 21.40 18.45
C LEU A 123 11.02 21.97 19.76
N ALA A 124 9.89 21.43 20.24
CA ALA A 124 9.28 21.89 21.48
C ALA A 124 10.19 21.67 22.72
N LEU A 125 11.03 20.63 22.69
CA LEU A 125 12.00 20.32 23.76
C LEU A 125 13.18 21.29 23.81
N LEU A 126 13.40 22.09 22.76
CA LEU A 126 14.46 23.09 22.70
C LEU A 126 13.98 24.43 23.28
N GLY A 127 14.87 25.12 23.99
CA GLY A 127 14.66 26.52 24.38
C GLY A 127 14.53 27.44 23.16
N ASN A 128 13.79 28.55 23.28
CA ASN A 128 13.41 29.42 22.17
C ASN A 128 14.60 29.85 21.29
N GLU A 129 15.77 30.16 21.86
CA GLU A 129 16.96 30.57 21.10
C GLU A 129 17.54 29.47 20.20
N LYS A 130 17.35 28.19 20.54
CA LYS A 130 17.92 27.05 19.80
C LYS A 130 16.97 26.47 18.77
N ARG A 131 15.69 26.89 18.77
CA ARG A 131 14.67 26.41 17.82
C ARG A 131 14.94 26.85 16.39
N GLU A 132 15.30 28.11 16.19
CA GLU A 132 15.62 28.68 14.86
C GLU A 132 16.86 28.03 14.22
N LEU A 133 17.87 27.73 15.05
CA LEU A 133 19.07 27.03 14.58
C LEU A 133 18.74 25.58 14.21
N ALA A 134 17.96 24.89 15.05
CA ALA A 134 17.56 23.52 14.82
C ALA A 134 16.60 23.37 13.63
N SER A 135 15.69 24.33 13.39
CA SER A 135 14.80 24.30 12.22
C SER A 135 15.55 24.38 10.90
N THR A 136 16.70 25.06 10.89
CA THR A 136 17.57 25.20 9.72
C THR A 136 18.42 23.94 9.46
N MET A 137 18.63 23.10 10.48
CA MET A 137 19.39 21.85 10.39
C MET A 137 18.52 20.60 10.15
N LEU A 138 17.20 20.77 10.09
CA LEU A 138 16.30 19.67 9.74
C LEU A 138 16.61 19.19 8.31
N PRO A 139 16.69 17.87 8.08
CA PRO A 139 16.90 17.34 6.74
C PRO A 139 15.80 17.85 5.79
N ARG A 140 16.20 18.27 4.58
CA ARG A 140 15.25 18.66 3.53
C ARG A 140 14.33 17.48 3.26
N ARG A 141 13.02 17.73 3.29
CA ARG A 141 12.00 16.71 3.06
C ARG A 141 11.95 16.43 1.56
N GLU A 142 12.46 15.28 1.15
CA GLU A 142 12.15 14.74 -0.17
C GLU A 142 10.74 14.15 -0.15
N PRO A 143 9.98 14.26 -1.25
CA PRO A 143 8.69 13.60 -1.36
C PRO A 143 8.83 12.12 -1.08
N PHE A 144 7.95 11.58 -0.23
CA PHE A 144 7.93 10.15 0.02
C PHE A 144 7.38 9.40 -1.20
N GLU A 145 8.22 8.59 -1.83
CA GLU A 145 7.84 7.75 -2.97
C GLU A 145 7.81 6.27 -2.59
N ILE A 146 6.74 5.58 -2.99
CA ILE A 146 6.60 4.14 -2.80
C ILE A 146 7.00 3.43 -4.08
N LEU A 147 8.04 2.61 -4.01
CA LEU A 147 8.47 1.75 -5.10
C LEU A 147 7.80 0.37 -4.98
N TYR A 148 6.89 0.06 -5.89
CA TYR A 148 6.28 -1.27 -5.98
C TYR A 148 7.16 -2.18 -6.83
N ARG A 149 7.59 -3.32 -6.27
CA ARG A 149 8.23 -4.42 -7.01
C ARG A 149 7.25 -5.58 -7.07
N LEU A 150 6.57 -5.74 -8.20
CA LEU A 150 5.65 -6.84 -8.44
C LEU A 150 6.35 -7.91 -9.27
N ASN A 151 6.02 -9.18 -9.05
CA ASN A 151 6.46 -10.27 -9.92
C ASN A 151 5.23 -11.07 -10.30
N CYS A 152 4.75 -10.87 -11.53
CA CYS A 152 3.53 -11.52 -12.01
C CYS A 152 3.71 -13.03 -12.26
N GLU A 153 4.94 -13.52 -12.50
CA GLU A 153 5.19 -14.96 -12.65
C GLU A 153 4.92 -15.70 -11.32
N ASN A 154 5.34 -15.12 -10.20
CA ASN A 154 5.05 -15.66 -8.86
C ASN A 154 3.57 -15.50 -8.49
N LEU A 155 2.94 -14.40 -8.88
CA LEU A 155 1.53 -14.14 -8.62
C LEU A 155 0.61 -15.14 -9.35
N CYS A 156 1.04 -15.62 -10.51
CA CYS A 156 0.34 -16.59 -11.34
C CYS A 156 0.90 -18.02 -11.21
N ALA A 157 1.78 -18.31 -10.24
CA ALA A 157 2.44 -19.61 -10.13
C ALA A 157 1.47 -20.78 -9.90
N ASP A 158 0.35 -20.53 -9.21
CA ASP A 158 -0.72 -21.52 -8.98
C ASP A 158 -1.80 -21.50 -10.08
N PHE A 159 -1.68 -20.61 -11.07
CA PHE A 159 -2.60 -20.56 -12.21
C PHE A 159 -2.21 -21.62 -13.23
N GLN A 160 -2.99 -22.71 -13.29
CA GLN A 160 -2.92 -23.63 -14.41
C GLN A 160 -3.56 -22.99 -15.65
N GLU A 161 -2.71 -22.50 -16.54
CA GLU A 161 -3.13 -21.98 -17.83
C GLU A 161 -3.77 -23.12 -18.64
N ASP A 162 -5.10 -23.09 -18.79
CA ASP A 162 -5.80 -23.95 -19.74
C ASP A 162 -5.71 -23.33 -21.15
N ILE A 163 -4.50 -23.40 -21.74
CA ILE A 163 -4.18 -22.80 -23.05
C ILE A 163 -4.88 -23.58 -24.19
N GLU A 164 -5.40 -24.77 -23.91
CA GLU A 164 -6.09 -25.60 -24.90
C GLU A 164 -7.58 -25.18 -25.06
N PHE A 165 -8.19 -24.57 -24.04
CA PHE A 165 -9.62 -24.20 -24.07
C PHE A 165 -9.95 -22.73 -24.42
N LYS A 166 -9.02 -21.78 -24.26
CA LYS A 166 -9.32 -20.35 -24.53
C LYS A 166 -9.24 -19.92 -26.01
N PHE A 167 -8.68 -20.74 -26.92
CA PHE A 167 -8.79 -20.47 -28.37
C PHE A 167 -9.99 -21.11 -29.05
N SER A 168 -10.66 -22.09 -28.42
CA SER A 168 -11.91 -22.65 -28.93
C SER A 168 -13.13 -21.72 -28.71
N LEU A 169 -12.98 -20.65 -27.92
CA LEU A 169 -14.07 -19.71 -27.60
C LEU A 169 -14.02 -18.39 -28.40
N GLY A 170 -12.99 -18.17 -29.22
CA GLY A 170 -12.81 -16.94 -30.02
C GLY A 170 -13.86 -16.71 -31.10
N LEU A 171 -14.53 -17.75 -31.59
CA LEU A 171 -15.65 -17.61 -32.56
C LEU A 171 -17.02 -17.95 -31.97
N VAL A 172 -17.10 -18.80 -30.94
CA VAL A 172 -18.40 -19.21 -30.35
C VAL A 172 -18.97 -18.14 -29.42
N SER A 173 -18.13 -17.44 -28.64
CA SER A 173 -18.60 -16.38 -27.74
C SER A 173 -19.03 -15.10 -28.48
N LEU A 174 -18.42 -14.81 -29.63
CA LEU A 174 -18.81 -13.70 -30.52
C LEU A 174 -20.19 -13.96 -31.15
N VAL A 175 -20.47 -15.21 -31.56
CA VAL A 175 -21.76 -15.62 -32.12
C VAL A 175 -22.85 -15.68 -31.04
N GLN A 176 -22.55 -16.11 -29.81
CA GLN A 176 -23.53 -16.10 -28.71
C GLN A 176 -23.94 -14.68 -28.28
N ARG A 177 -23.03 -13.69 -28.39
CA ARG A 177 -23.34 -12.28 -28.09
C ARG A 177 -24.15 -11.60 -29.19
N LEU A 178 -23.97 -12.02 -30.45
CA LEU A 178 -24.77 -11.56 -31.59
C LEU A 178 -26.14 -12.24 -31.66
N MET A 179 -26.26 -13.51 -31.28
CA MET A 179 -27.54 -14.24 -31.26
C MET A 179 -28.37 -13.99 -29.99
N GLY A 180 -27.74 -13.58 -28.88
CA GLY A 180 -28.43 -13.28 -27.60
C GLY A 180 -29.29 -12.02 -27.59
N LYS A 181 -29.28 -11.22 -28.66
CA LYS A 181 -30.15 -10.03 -28.81
C LYS A 181 -31.28 -10.19 -29.85
N ALA A 182 -31.38 -11.33 -30.52
CA ALA A 182 -32.36 -11.53 -31.61
C ALA A 182 -33.51 -12.51 -31.30
N SER A 183 -33.53 -13.19 -30.15
CA SER A 183 -34.58 -14.17 -29.84
C SER A 183 -35.24 -13.93 -28.49
N SER A 184 -35.92 -12.80 -28.36
CA SER A 184 -37.02 -12.63 -27.41
C SER A 184 -38.27 -12.25 -28.19
N ARG A 185 -38.77 -13.23 -28.97
CA ARG A 185 -40.13 -13.33 -29.49
C ARG A 185 -40.19 -14.61 -30.31
N ILE A 186 -40.64 -15.70 -29.68
CA ILE A 186 -41.68 -16.60 -30.21
C ILE A 186 -42.06 -17.55 -29.06
N VAL A 187 -43.37 -17.56 -28.82
CA VAL A 187 -44.11 -18.22 -27.76
C VAL A 187 -44.00 -19.75 -27.88
N ASN A 188 -43.77 -20.41 -26.74
CA ASN A 188 -43.76 -21.86 -26.61
C ASN A 188 -45.19 -22.35 -26.31
N GLN A 189 -45.75 -23.20 -27.18
CA GLN A 189 -47.08 -23.79 -27.01
C GLN A 189 -46.95 -25.32 -26.89
N ARG A 190 -47.39 -25.83 -25.73
CA ARG A 190 -47.86 -27.20 -25.41
C ARG A 190 -46.84 -28.35 -25.43
N HIS A 191 -46.58 -28.92 -24.25
CA HIS A 191 -47.11 -30.25 -23.91
C HIS A 191 -47.14 -30.50 -22.38
N LYS A 192 -48.17 -31.21 -21.93
CA LYS A 192 -48.45 -31.66 -20.55
C LYS A 192 -47.75 -32.99 -20.25
N GLU A 193 -47.62 -33.27 -18.94
CA GLU A 193 -47.93 -34.52 -18.19
C GLU A 193 -46.80 -34.89 -17.20
N ASN A 194 -47.02 -34.63 -15.90
CA ASN A 194 -47.54 -35.51 -14.82
C ASN A 194 -46.40 -36.18 -14.00
N VAL A 195 -46.17 -35.73 -12.74
CA VAL A 195 -46.49 -36.41 -11.44
C VAL A 195 -45.46 -37.52 -11.10
N ARG A 196 -44.75 -37.52 -9.96
CA ARG A 196 -45.24 -37.60 -8.56
C ARG A 196 -44.12 -37.33 -7.55
N LEU A 197 -44.45 -36.63 -6.47
CA LEU A 197 -43.65 -36.44 -5.25
C LEU A 197 -43.74 -37.68 -4.34
N TYR A 198 -42.63 -38.05 -3.71
CA TYR A 198 -42.65 -38.68 -2.38
C TYR A 198 -41.52 -38.10 -1.53
N PHE A 199 -41.89 -37.48 -0.42
CA PHE A 199 -41.04 -37.16 0.72
C PHE A 199 -41.07 -38.36 1.67
N VAL A 200 -39.89 -38.77 2.16
CA VAL A 200 -39.62 -39.01 3.58
C VAL A 200 -38.22 -38.51 3.86
#